data_AF-A0A1Y2RCX6-F1
#
_entry.id   AF-A0A1Y2RCX6-F1
#
_cell.length_a   1.000
_cell.length_b   1.000
_cell.length_c   1.000
_cell.angle_alpha   90.00
_cell.angle_beta   90.00
_cell.angle_gamma   90.00
#
_symmetry.space_group_name_H-M   'P 1'
#
loop_
_entity.id
_entity.type
_entity.pdbx_description
1 polymer ?
#
loop_
_entity_poly.entity_id
_entity_poly.type
_entity_poly.pdbx_seq_one_letter_code
_entity_poly.pdbx_strand_id
1 'polypeptide(L)'
;MVQVDISQLTSECNTWREQLRLHREEFTTDETKLQKVAGPQLSKELLQDVEHLHNQFHIQLINIHDLKQSIKAHERKMEFERVAFNGKVNEDSLIRHERLHDEYQALQQTLQDLRAEFSNFLSRT
;
A
#
# COMPACT_ATOMS: atom_id res chain seq x y z
N MET A 1 24.04 -6.90 20.51
CA MET A 1 23.18 -7.39 19.42
C MET A 1 21.79 -7.57 20.00
N VAL A 2 20.83 -6.75 19.57
CA VAL A 2 19.42 -6.94 19.93
C VAL A 2 18.95 -8.17 19.14
N GLN A 3 18.57 -9.25 19.83
CA GLN A 3 17.93 -10.38 19.18
C GLN A 3 16.51 -9.94 18.81
N VAL A 4 16.32 -9.53 17.56
CA VAL A 4 14.98 -9.28 17.02
C VAL A 4 14.33 -10.64 16.78
N ASP A 5 13.14 -10.84 17.34
CA ASP A 5 12.39 -12.08 17.20
C ASP A 5 11.77 -12.15 15.79
N ILE A 6 12.07 -13.23 15.05
CA ILE A 6 11.48 -13.50 13.73
C ILE A 6 9.96 -13.49 13.77
N SER A 7 9.39 -13.93 14.90
CA SER A 7 7.95 -13.95 15.13
C SER A 7 7.36 -12.55 15.10
N GLN A 8 8.07 -11.55 15.62
CA GLN A 8 7.66 -10.15 15.58
C GLN A 8 7.68 -9.62 14.14
N LEU A 9 8.79 -9.79 13.42
CA LEU A 9 8.93 -9.33 12.03
C LEU A 9 7.88 -9.97 11.10
N THR A 10 7.57 -11.25 11.34
CA THR A 10 6.51 -11.97 10.60
C THR A 10 5.13 -11.41 10.94
N SER A 11 4.87 -11.08 12.20
CA SER A 11 3.61 -10.44 12.63
C SER A 11 3.44 -9.04 12.00
N GLU A 12 4.50 -8.26 11.93
CA GLU A 12 4.51 -6.95 11.26
C GLU A 12 4.21 -7.08 9.76
N CYS A 13 4.88 -8.00 9.07
CA CYS A 13 4.61 -8.30 7.65
C CYS A 13 3.14 -8.66 7.40
N ASN A 14 2.56 -9.50 8.26
CA ASN A 14 1.15 -9.89 8.15
C ASN A 14 0.21 -8.71 8.38
N THR A 15 0.53 -7.86 9.35
CA THR A 15 -0.22 -6.63 9.61
C THR A 15 -0.20 -5.69 8.41
N TRP A 16 0.98 -5.41 7.84
CA TRP A 16 1.09 -4.55 6.65
C TRP A 16 0.33 -5.12 5.46
N ARG A 17 0.45 -6.44 5.21
CA ARG A 17 -0.25 -7.10 4.10
C ARG A 17 -1.77 -7.01 4.24
N GLU A 18 -2.28 -7.10 5.46
CA GLU A 18 -3.71 -6.96 5.72
C GLU A 18 -4.18 -5.51 5.52
N GLN A 19 -3.44 -4.52 6.03
CA GLN A 19 -3.76 -3.11 5.80
C GLN A 19 -3.73 -2.75 4.31
N LEU A 20 -2.74 -3.25 3.56
CA LEU A 20 -2.67 -3.08 2.10
C LEU A 20 -3.86 -3.74 1.38
N ARG A 21 -4.40 -4.86 1.90
CA ARG A 21 -5.62 -5.47 1.36
C ARG A 21 -6.83 -4.55 1.58
N LEU A 22 -6.98 -4.00 2.78
CA LEU A 22 -8.06 -3.06 3.11
C LEU A 22 -7.99 -1.81 2.22
N HIS A 23 -6.82 -1.19 2.10
CA HIS A 23 -6.64 -0.04 1.21
C HIS A 23 -6.98 -0.34 -0.25
N ARG A 24 -6.64 -1.53 -0.75
CA ARG A 24 -7.02 -1.93 -2.12
C ARG A 24 -8.55 -1.95 -2.28
N GLU A 25 -9.27 -2.51 -1.32
CA GLU A 25 -10.73 -2.60 -1.35
C GLU A 25 -11.39 -1.21 -1.27
N GLU A 26 -10.86 -0.34 -0.40
CA GLU A 26 -11.28 1.07 -0.32
C GLU A 26 -11.06 1.79 -1.66
N PHE A 27 -9.87 1.67 -2.25
CA PHE A 27 -9.51 2.37 -3.48
C PHE A 27 -10.28 1.88 -4.70
N THR A 28 -10.52 0.58 -4.81
CA THR A 28 -11.42 0.04 -5.86
C THR A 28 -12.84 0.58 -5.70
N THR A 29 -13.30 0.77 -4.46
CA THR A 29 -14.61 1.38 -4.19
C THR A 29 -14.64 2.85 -4.57
N ASP A 30 -13.59 3.60 -4.25
CA ASP A 30 -13.49 5.03 -4.54
C ASP A 30 -13.31 5.30 -6.04
N GLU A 31 -12.55 4.48 -6.76
CA GLU A 31 -12.46 4.51 -8.23
C GLU A 31 -13.84 4.29 -8.87
N THR A 32 -14.62 3.33 -8.34
CA THR A 32 -15.99 3.08 -8.81
C THR A 32 -16.91 4.28 -8.54
N LYS A 33 -16.74 4.97 -7.41
CA LYS A 33 -17.49 6.20 -7.11
C LYS A 33 -17.10 7.33 -8.06
N LEU A 34 -15.80 7.52 -8.32
CA LEU A 34 -15.31 8.52 -9.25
C LEU A 34 -15.94 8.35 -10.64
N GLN A 35 -15.99 7.12 -11.14
CA GLN A 35 -16.62 6.82 -12.43
C GLN A 35 -18.12 7.14 -12.47
N LYS A 36 -18.84 6.96 -11.35
CA LYS A 36 -20.28 7.31 -11.26
C LYS A 36 -20.52 8.81 -11.23
N VAL A 37 -19.60 9.57 -10.66
CA VAL A 37 -19.67 11.03 -10.55
C VAL A 37 -19.22 11.70 -11.86
N ALA A 38 -18.36 11.04 -12.63
CA ALA A 38 -17.91 11.47 -13.96
C ALA A 38 -19.07 11.49 -14.98
N GLY A 39 -19.82 12.59 -15.01
CA GLY A 39 -20.95 12.81 -15.90
C GLY A 39 -20.72 13.93 -16.92
N PRO A 40 -21.50 13.97 -18.02
CA PRO A 40 -21.38 14.99 -19.07
C PRO A 40 -21.75 16.42 -18.62
N GLN A 41 -22.21 16.58 -17.38
CA GLN A 41 -22.60 17.87 -16.79
C GLN A 41 -21.42 18.56 -16.07
N LEU A 42 -20.28 17.90 -15.94
CA LEU A 42 -19.11 18.45 -15.28
C LEU A 42 -18.45 19.55 -16.12
N SER A 43 -17.91 20.56 -15.44
CA SER A 43 -17.06 21.56 -16.07
C SER A 43 -15.78 20.92 -16.58
N LYS A 44 -15.11 21.57 -17.54
CA LYS A 44 -13.83 21.11 -18.08
C LYS A 44 -12.76 20.88 -16.98
N GLU A 45 -12.74 21.76 -15.97
CA GLU A 45 -11.83 21.63 -14.83
C GLU A 45 -12.13 20.38 -14.00
N LEU A 46 -13.40 20.11 -13.70
CA LEU A 46 -13.79 18.91 -12.95
C LEU A 46 -13.53 17.62 -13.76
N LEU A 47 -13.64 17.65 -15.09
CA LEU A 47 -13.27 16.52 -15.94
C LEU A 47 -11.76 16.24 -15.90
N GLN A 48 -10.92 17.29 -15.81
CA GLN A 48 -9.49 17.14 -15.62
C GLN A 48 -9.15 16.55 -14.24
N ASP A 49 -9.84 16.99 -13.19
CA ASP A 49 -9.71 16.42 -11.85
C ASP A 49 -10.09 14.92 -11.85
N VAL A 50 -11.16 14.54 -12.58
CA VAL A 50 -11.55 13.13 -12.76
C VAL A 50 -10.45 12.31 -13.43
N GLU A 51 -9.87 12.79 -14.53
CA GLU A 51 -8.78 12.09 -15.22
C GLU A 51 -7.55 11.94 -14.31
N HIS A 52 -7.19 13.00 -13.59
CA HIS A 52 -6.10 12.99 -12.63
C HIS A 52 -6.33 11.93 -11.54
N LEU A 53 -7.47 11.99 -10.84
CA LEU A 53 -7.81 11.07 -9.76
C LEU A 53 -7.89 9.62 -10.25
N HIS A 54 -8.44 9.38 -11.43
CA HIS A 54 -8.50 8.03 -12.02
C HIS A 54 -7.10 7.47 -12.26
N ASN A 55 -6.20 8.27 -12.84
CA ASN A 55 -4.81 7.86 -13.05
C ASN A 55 -4.08 7.62 -11.72
N GLN A 56 -4.31 8.46 -10.71
CA GLN A 56 -3.73 8.29 -9.39
C GLN A 56 -4.24 7.01 -8.71
N PHE A 57 -5.54 6.74 -8.72
CA PHE A 57 -6.10 5.49 -8.20
C PHE A 57 -5.47 4.26 -8.88
N HIS A 58 -5.36 4.29 -10.20
CA HIS A 58 -4.74 3.20 -10.95
C HIS A 58 -3.28 2.95 -10.53
N ILE A 59 -2.47 4.00 -10.46
CA ILE A 59 -1.06 3.92 -10.03
C ILE A 59 -0.97 3.36 -8.61
N GLN A 60 -1.79 3.85 -7.68
CA GLN A 60 -1.71 3.40 -6.30
C GLN A 60 -2.19 1.96 -6.10
N LEU A 61 -3.16 1.49 -6.89
CA LEU A 61 -3.57 0.07 -6.89
C LEU A 61 -2.42 -0.86 -7.34
N ILE A 62 -1.60 -0.43 -8.30
CA ILE A 62 -0.38 -1.14 -8.72
C ILE A 62 0.64 -1.13 -7.57
N ASN A 63 0.92 0.03 -6.97
CA ASN A 63 1.87 0.15 -5.87
C ASN A 63 1.48 -0.72 -4.66
N ILE A 64 0.19 -0.74 -4.30
CA ILE A 64 -0.34 -1.62 -3.25
C ILE A 64 -0.09 -3.09 -3.59
N HIS A 65 -0.34 -3.50 -4.84
CA HIS A 65 -0.09 -4.87 -5.27
C HIS A 65 1.38 -5.24 -5.14
N ASP A 66 2.28 -4.41 -5.67
CA ASP A 66 3.71 -4.69 -5.76
C ASP A 66 4.38 -4.71 -4.39
N LEU A 67 4.03 -3.76 -3.50
CA LEU A 67 4.51 -3.76 -2.13
C LEU A 67 4.02 -4.99 -1.37
N LYS A 68 2.74 -5.37 -1.53
CA LYS A 68 2.19 -6.59 -0.90
C LYS A 68 2.93 -7.85 -1.37
N GLN A 69 3.29 -7.96 -2.65
CA GLN A 69 4.10 -9.08 -3.15
C GLN A 69 5.51 -9.05 -2.58
N SER A 70 6.12 -7.87 -2.49
CA SER A 70 7.46 -7.69 -1.92
C SER A 70 7.53 -8.10 -0.45
N ILE A 71 6.54 -7.72 0.36
CA ILE A 71 6.42 -8.13 1.77
C ILE A 71 6.23 -9.65 1.87
N LYS A 72 5.36 -10.24 1.04
CA LYS A 72 5.13 -11.68 1.01
C LYS A 72 6.39 -12.47 0.61
N ALA A 73 7.18 -11.97 -0.33
CA ALA A 73 8.44 -12.59 -0.71
C ALA A 73 9.47 -12.52 0.42
N HIS A 74 9.55 -11.38 1.11
CA HIS A 74 10.42 -11.20 2.27
C HIS A 74 10.04 -12.12 3.44
N GLU A 75 8.75 -12.23 3.78
CA GLU A 75 8.24 -13.15 4.80
C GLU A 75 8.66 -14.60 4.50
N ARG A 76 8.49 -15.07 3.26
CA ARG A 76 8.93 -16.41 2.85
C ARG A 76 10.43 -16.62 2.99
N LYS A 77 11.23 -15.59 2.67
CA LYS A 77 12.69 -15.65 2.83
C LYS A 77 13.07 -15.76 4.31
N MET A 78 12.46 -14.94 5.18
CA MET A 78 12.72 -15.00 6.62
C MET A 78 12.32 -16.36 7.22
N GLU A 79 11.21 -16.95 6.78
CA GLU A 79 10.80 -18.28 7.24
C GLU A 79 11.81 -19.37 6.83
N PHE A 80 12.34 -19.29 5.61
CA PHE A 80 13.42 -20.18 5.18
C PHE A 80 14.69 -19.99 6.03
N GLU A 81 15.10 -18.74 6.26
CA GLU A 81 16.27 -18.41 7.09
C GLU A 81 16.09 -18.88 8.55
N ARG A 82 14.88 -18.79 9.10
CA ARG A 82 14.54 -19.30 10.43
C ARG A 82 14.86 -20.78 10.58
N VAL A 83 14.45 -21.58 9.58
CA VAL A 83 14.68 -23.03 9.56
C VAL A 83 16.15 -23.36 9.29
N ALA A 84 16.80 -22.65 8.36
CA ALA A 84 18.17 -22.94 7.94
C ALA A 84 19.24 -22.50 8.96
N PHE A 85 19.02 -21.41 9.70
CA PHE A 85 20.01 -20.77 10.57
C PHE A 85 19.68 -20.84 12.06
N ASN A 86 18.90 -21.84 12.48
CA ASN A 86 18.52 -22.08 13.88
C ASN A 86 17.88 -20.84 14.54
N GLY A 87 16.96 -20.18 13.82
CA GLY A 87 16.23 -19.01 14.29
C GLY A 87 16.99 -17.68 14.25
N LYS A 88 18.16 -17.60 13.60
CA LYS A 88 18.89 -16.34 13.41
C LYS A 88 18.53 -15.69 12.07
N VAL A 89 18.14 -14.42 12.12
CA VAL A 89 17.94 -13.58 10.92
C VAL A 89 19.29 -13.07 10.44
N ASN A 90 19.50 -13.08 9.12
CA ASN A 90 20.67 -12.42 8.53
C ASN A 90 20.49 -10.89 8.55
N GLU A 91 21.57 -10.14 8.71
CA GLU A 91 21.59 -8.67 8.68
C GLU A 91 20.93 -8.11 7.40
N ASP A 92 21.16 -8.73 6.25
CA ASP A 92 20.50 -8.36 4.98
C ASP A 92 18.97 -8.42 5.05
N SER A 93 18.43 -9.39 5.79
CA SER A 93 16.98 -9.55 5.94
C SER A 93 16.41 -8.50 6.89
N LEU A 94 17.14 -8.10 7.93
CA LEU A 94 16.74 -6.98 8.78
C LEU A 94 16.74 -5.66 7.98
N ILE A 95 17.81 -5.38 7.23
CA ILE A 95 17.88 -4.19 6.37
C ILE A 95 16.74 -4.18 5.34
N ARG A 96 16.41 -5.35 4.75
CA ARG A 96 15.26 -5.45 3.84
C ARG A 96 13.94 -5.16 4.56
N HIS A 97 13.78 -5.64 5.79
CA HIS A 97 12.57 -5.41 6.57
C HIS A 97 12.36 -3.92 6.84
N GLU A 98 13.41 -3.22 7.26
CA GLU A 98 13.39 -1.76 7.49
C GLU A 98 13.01 -1.00 6.22
N ARG A 99 13.58 -1.37 5.06
CA ARG A 99 13.21 -0.76 3.78
C ARG A 99 11.74 -0.98 3.43
N LEU A 100 11.22 -2.19 3.66
CA LEU A 100 9.80 -2.48 3.41
C LEU A 100 8.88 -1.69 4.35
N HIS A 101 9.31 -1.46 5.58
CA HIS A 101 8.61 -0.59 6.52
C HIS A 101 8.56 0.86 6.01
N ASP A 102 9.69 1.40 5.54
CA ASP A 102 9.74 2.75 4.98
C ASP A 102 8.88 2.89 3.72
N GLU A 103 8.95 1.91 2.81
CA GLU A 103 8.09 1.83 1.62
C GLU A 103 6.59 1.76 2.00
N TYR A 104 6.26 1.00 3.04
CA TYR A 104 4.90 0.90 3.57
C TYR A 104 4.41 2.24 4.14
N GLN A 105 5.21 2.90 4.97
CA GLN A 105 4.84 4.20 5.54
C GLN A 105 4.66 5.27 4.46
N ALA A 106 5.57 5.33 3.49
CA ALA A 106 5.47 6.26 2.37
C ALA A 106 4.21 6.02 1.52
N LEU A 107 3.89 4.75 1.25
CA LEU A 107 2.66 4.41 0.53
C LEU A 107 1.43 4.79 1.36
N GLN A 108 1.38 4.49 2.66
CA GLN A 108 0.24 4.88 3.51
C GLN A 108 -0.02 6.38 3.48
N GLN A 109 1.02 7.21 3.57
CA GLN A 109 0.87 8.66 3.46
C GLN A 109 0.29 9.05 2.09
N THR A 110 0.84 8.49 1.00
CA THR A 110 0.37 8.74 -0.36
C THR A 110 -1.12 8.38 -0.52
N LEU A 111 -1.54 7.24 0.03
CA LEU A 111 -2.93 6.79 -0.01
C LEU A 111 -3.86 7.73 0.79
N GLN A 112 -3.40 8.20 1.95
CA GLN A 112 -4.16 9.15 2.77
C GLN A 112 -4.35 10.48 2.04
N ASP A 113 -3.29 11.00 1.41
CA ASP A 113 -3.33 12.27 0.69
C ASP A 113 -4.28 12.19 -0.51
N LEU A 114 -4.22 11.10 -1.28
CA LEU A 114 -5.12 10.89 -2.42
C LEU A 114 -6.59 10.75 -1.99
N ARG A 115 -6.86 10.12 -0.84
CA ARG A 115 -8.23 10.07 -0.29
C ARG A 115 -8.73 11.44 0.15
N ALA A 116 -7.86 12.28 0.71
CA ALA A 116 -8.21 13.65 1.06
C ALA A 116 -8.50 14.48 -0.21
N GLU A 117 -7.68 14.33 -1.24
CA GLU A 117 -7.89 14.95 -2.55
C GLU A 117 -9.22 14.52 -3.17
N PHE A 118 -9.52 13.21 -3.20
CA PHE A 118 -10.79 12.70 -3.70
C PHE A 118 -11.99 13.22 -2.90
N SER A 119 -11.87 13.30 -1.58
CA SER A 119 -12.93 13.87 -0.72
C SER A 119 -13.18 15.34 -1.04
N ASN A 120 -12.12 16.11 -1.29
CA ASN A 120 -12.24 17.51 -1.71
C ASN A 120 -12.91 17.64 -3.08
N PHE A 121 -12.56 16.78 -4.04
CA PHE A 121 -13.24 16.71 -5.34
C PHE A 121 -14.74 16.42 -5.20
N LEU A 122 -15.12 15.44 -4.38
CA LEU A 122 -16.52 15.11 -4.13
C LEU A 122 -17.30 16.26 -3.48
N SER A 123 -16.66 17.09 -2.66
CA SER A 123 -17.31 18.26 -2.07
C SER A 123 -17.60 19.40 -3.06
N ARG A 124 -16.93 19.38 -4.22
CA ARG A 124 -17.04 20.38 -5.30
C ARG A 124 -17.98 19.95 -6.42
N THR A 125 -18.45 18.70 -6.40
CA THR A 125 -19.22 18.06 -7.48
C THR A 125 -20.65 17.77 -7.03
#